data_AF-A0A936IN93-F1
#
_entry.id   AF-A0A936IN93-F1
#
_cell.length_a   1.000
_cell.length_b   1.000
_cell.length_c   1.000
_cell.angle_alpha   90.00
_cell.angle_beta   90.00
_cell.angle_gamma   90.00
#
_symmetry.space_group_name_H-M   'P 1'
#
loop_
_entity.id
_entity.type
_entity.pdbx_description
1 polymer ?
#
loop_
_entity_poly.entity_id
_entity_poly.type
_entity_poly.pdbx_seq_one_letter_code
_entity_poly.pdbx_strand_id
1 'polypeptide(L)'
;MTAHVPVRPFALVLGLLLVLTVAEVVLAYFHVPPAMMLTALLGLSVLKAGYIMAYFMHLKFERFGLFLLLVPATVFCILLFLGFLPDAGRGMMEGA
;
A
#
# COMPACT_ATOMS: atom_id res chain seq x y z
N MET A 1 -38.67 3.49 7.27
CA MET A 1 -37.49 3.98 6.53
C MET A 1 -36.27 3.21 7.02
N THR A 2 -35.94 2.07 6.40
CA THR A 2 -34.71 1.31 6.70
C THR A 2 -33.92 1.19 5.41
N ALA A 3 -32.89 2.03 5.25
CA ALA A 3 -32.00 1.94 4.11
C ALA A 3 -31.17 0.64 4.22
N HIS A 4 -31.44 -0.34 3.35
CA HIS A 4 -30.58 -1.51 3.17
C HIS A 4 -29.28 -1.06 2.49
N VAL A 5 -28.36 -0.53 3.27
CA VAL A 5 -27.00 -0.23 2.80
C VAL A 5 -26.35 -1.58 2.47
N PRO A 6 -25.88 -1.83 1.24
CA PRO A 6 -25.24 -3.10 0.91
C PRO A 6 -23.91 -3.20 1.67
N VAL A 7 -23.89 -3.96 2.77
CA VAL A 7 -22.71 -4.14 3.65
C VAL A 7 -21.62 -5.01 3.04
N ARG A 8 -21.93 -5.72 1.96
CA ARG A 8 -21.06 -6.69 1.27
C ARG A 8 -19.72 -6.11 0.80
N PRO A 9 -19.67 -5.00 0.05
CA PRO A 9 -18.40 -4.39 -0.38
C PRO A 9 -17.54 -3.92 0.80
N PHE A 10 -18.16 -3.33 1.82
CA PHE A 10 -17.45 -2.86 3.00
C PHE A 10 -16.78 -4.01 3.77
N ALA A 11 -17.51 -5.11 3.98
CA ALA A 11 -16.99 -6.30 4.65
C ALA A 11 -15.85 -6.97 3.86
N LEU A 12 -15.93 -7.01 2.53
CA LEU A 12 -14.85 -7.53 1.68
C LEU A 12 -13.58 -6.70 1.80
N VAL A 13 -13.69 -5.38 1.75
CA VAL A 13 -12.55 -4.48 1.88
C VAL A 13 -11.92 -4.60 3.25
N LEU A 14 -12.74 -4.57 4.31
CA LEU A 14 -12.29 -4.76 5.68
C LEU A 14 -11.52 -6.09 5.84
N GLY A 15 -12.08 -7.19 5.33
CA GLY A 15 -11.45 -8.50 5.35
C GLY A 15 -10.10 -8.51 4.62
N LEU A 16 -10.02 -7.88 3.44
CA LEU A 16 -8.79 -7.82 2.67
C LEU A 16 -7.71 -6.94 3.34
N LEU A 17 -8.09 -5.79 3.90
CA LEU A 17 -7.19 -4.93 4.68
C LEU A 17 -6.62 -5.68 5.87
N LEU A 18 -7.46 -6.45 6.56
CA LEU A 18 -7.06 -7.25 7.71
C LEU A 18 -6.04 -8.31 7.27
N VAL A 19 -6.29 -9.02 6.18
CA VAL A 19 -5.34 -10.00 5.60
C VAL A 19 -4.00 -9.33 5.23
N LEU A 20 -4.02 -8.17 4.57
CA LEU A 20 -2.79 -7.42 4.27
C LEU A 20 -2.01 -7.08 5.55
N THR A 21 -2.70 -6.65 6.61
CA THR A 21 -2.06 -6.31 7.89
C THR A 21 -1.44 -7.53 8.56
N VAL A 22 -2.14 -8.67 8.54
CA VAL A 22 -1.63 -9.92 9.10
C VAL A 22 -0.39 -10.36 8.32
N ALA A 23 -0.38 -10.23 6.99
CA ALA A 23 0.79 -10.54 6.18
C ALA A 23 2.00 -9.65 6.53
N GLU A 24 1.80 -8.34 6.74
CA GLU A 24 2.86 -7.43 7.20
C GLU A 24 3.45 -7.86 8.54
N VAL A 25 2.58 -8.19 9.52
CA VAL A 25 3.01 -8.63 10.86
C VAL A 25 3.78 -9.94 10.80
N VAL A 26 3.29 -10.91 10.02
CA VAL A 26 3.96 -12.20 9.83
C VAL A 26 5.33 -11.99 9.18
N LEU A 27 5.41 -11.17 8.14
CA LEU A 27 6.67 -10.88 7.46
C LEU A 27 7.67 -10.17 8.36
N ALA A 28 7.21 -9.23 9.19
CA ALA A 28 8.04 -8.58 10.21
C ALA A 28 8.54 -9.58 11.26
N TYR A 29 7.74 -10.59 11.61
CA TYR A 29 8.13 -11.64 12.56
C TYR A 29 9.25 -12.55 12.01
N PHE A 30 9.27 -12.79 10.70
CA PHE A 30 10.26 -13.64 10.04
C PHE A 30 11.68 -13.03 9.97
N HIS A 31 11.92 -11.83 10.52
CA HIS A 31 13.26 -11.21 10.63
C HIS A 31 14.07 -11.27 9.33
N VAL A 32 13.45 -10.84 8.22
CA VAL A 32 14.14 -10.67 6.94
C VAL A 32 15.13 -9.49 7.01
N PRO A 33 16.18 -9.47 6.16
CA PRO A 33 17.15 -8.37 6.15
C PRO A 33 16.45 -7.00 6.07
N PRO A 34 16.95 -5.99 6.81
CA PRO A 34 16.22 -4.74 7.06
C PRO A 34 15.81 -3.99 5.78
N ALA A 35 16.65 -4.04 4.74
CA ALA A 35 16.29 -3.49 3.43
C ALA A 35 15.08 -4.21 2.81
N MET A 36 15.06 -5.53 2.85
CA MET A 36 13.97 -6.35 2.31
C MET A 36 12.69 -6.24 3.18
N MET A 37 12.86 -6.05 4.48
CA MET A 37 11.75 -5.80 5.42
C MET A 37 11.08 -4.46 5.11
N LEU A 38 11.85 -3.37 5.13
CA LEU A 38 11.33 -2.03 4.87
C LEU A 38 10.68 -1.94 3.50
N THR A 39 11.28 -2.57 2.50
CA THR A 39 10.71 -2.58 1.16
C THR A 39 9.35 -3.26 1.09
N ALA A 40 9.23 -4.44 1.69
CA ALA A 40 7.99 -5.18 1.67
C ALA A 40 6.90 -4.50 2.50
N LEU A 41 7.19 -4.01 3.71
CA LEU A 41 6.21 -3.28 4.53
C LEU A 41 5.70 -2.01 3.83
N LEU A 42 6.58 -1.20 3.24
CA LEU A 42 6.16 -0.02 2.46
C LEU A 42 5.33 -0.42 1.24
N GLY A 43 5.75 -1.45 0.49
CA GLY A 43 5.02 -1.94 -0.68
C GLY A 43 3.61 -2.43 -0.32
N LEU A 44 3.48 -3.21 0.77
CA LEU A 44 2.18 -3.67 1.27
C LEU A 44 1.31 -2.49 1.73
N SER A 45 1.89 -1.46 2.34
CA SER A 45 1.17 -0.25 2.77
C SER A 45 0.63 0.57 1.58
N VAL A 46 1.42 0.72 0.52
CA VAL A 46 0.98 1.36 -0.74
C VAL A 46 -0.14 0.56 -1.40
N LEU A 47 -0.02 -0.77 -1.45
CA LEU A 47 -1.08 -1.66 -1.96
C LEU A 47 -2.39 -1.47 -1.17
N LYS A 48 -2.31 -1.39 0.15
CA LYS A 48 -3.45 -1.13 1.04
C LYS A 48 -4.11 0.20 0.72
N ALA A 49 -3.33 1.28 0.58
CA ALA A 49 -3.82 2.60 0.22
C ALA A 49 -4.49 2.61 -1.16
N GLY A 50 -3.88 1.99 -2.16
CA GLY A 50 -4.46 1.83 -3.50
C GLY A 50 -5.77 1.04 -3.48
N TYR A 51 -5.84 -0.02 -2.68
CA TYR A 51 -7.04 -0.84 -2.54
C TYR A 51 -8.18 -0.09 -1.85
N ILE A 52 -7.89 0.64 -0.77
CA ILE A 52 -8.85 1.51 -0.09
C ILE A 52 -9.39 2.55 -1.07
N MET A 53 -8.51 3.23 -1.81
CA MET A 53 -8.91 4.24 -2.78
C MET A 53 -9.77 3.66 -3.91
N ALA A 54 -9.42 2.48 -4.44
CA ALA A 54 -10.19 1.83 -5.50
C ALA A 54 -11.58 1.37 -5.07
N TYR A 55 -11.76 1.01 -3.79
CA TYR A 55 -13.00 0.41 -3.29
C TYR A 55 -13.90 1.39 -2.52
N PHE A 56 -13.32 2.33 -1.76
CA PHE A 56 -14.07 3.35 -1.02
C PHE A 56 -14.38 4.59 -1.85
N MET A 57 -13.55 4.92 -2.86
CA MET A 57 -13.98 5.84 -3.91
C MET A 57 -14.56 5.01 -5.04
N HIS A 58 -15.85 5.16 -5.28
CA HIS A 58 -16.62 4.51 -6.35
C HIS A 58 -16.07 4.89 -7.74
N LEU A 59 -14.98 4.25 -8.16
CA LEU A 59 -14.12 4.69 -9.28
C LEU A 59 -14.43 4.02 -10.62
N LYS A 60 -15.54 3.27 -10.72
CA LYS A 60 -15.74 2.50 -11.95
C LYS A 60 -16.16 3.35 -13.15
N PHE A 61 -16.77 4.54 -13.02
CA PHE A 61 -17.33 5.19 -14.24
C PHE A 61 -17.33 6.73 -14.37
N GLU A 62 -16.95 7.55 -13.38
CA GLU A 62 -17.24 9.00 -13.50
C GLU A 62 -16.06 9.99 -13.38
N ARG A 63 -14.85 9.59 -12.94
CA ARG A 63 -13.75 10.57 -12.75
C ARG A 63 -12.38 10.11 -13.26
N PHE A 64 -12.16 10.28 -14.56
CA PHE A 64 -10.84 10.20 -15.20
C PHE A 64 -9.75 11.00 -14.45
N GLY A 65 -10.10 12.15 -13.87
CA GLY A 65 -9.15 13.00 -13.13
C GLY A 65 -8.60 12.37 -11.84
N LEU A 66 -9.33 11.43 -11.22
CA LEU A 66 -8.86 10.78 -9.99
C LEU A 66 -7.87 9.64 -10.30
N PHE A 67 -8.11 8.89 -11.38
CA PHE A 67 -7.13 7.95 -11.93
C PHE A 67 -5.85 8.67 -12.34
N LEU A 68 -5.99 9.85 -12.98
CA LEU A 68 -4.88 10.70 -13.37
C LEU A 68 -4.09 11.27 -12.19
N LEU A 69 -4.64 11.31 -10.97
CA LEU A 69 -3.89 11.73 -9.77
C LEU A 69 -3.30 10.52 -9.04
N LEU A 70 -4.05 9.42 -8.96
CA LEU A 70 -3.69 8.22 -8.19
C LEU A 70 -2.55 7.44 -8.86
N VAL A 71 -2.59 7.29 -10.19
CA VAL A 71 -1.53 6.61 -10.95
C VAL A 71 -0.19 7.33 -10.79
N PRO A 72 -0.06 8.65 -11.06
CA PRO A 72 1.23 9.31 -10.87
C PRO A 72 1.63 9.42 -9.40
N ALA A 73 0.71 9.53 -8.44
CA ALA A 73 1.06 9.49 -7.02
C ALA A 73 1.67 8.13 -6.64
N THR A 74 1.12 7.02 -7.16
CA THR A 74 1.64 5.66 -6.92
C THR A 74 2.99 5.47 -7.61
N VAL A 75 3.11 5.90 -8.88
CA VAL A 75 4.37 5.84 -9.63
C VAL A 75 5.45 6.69 -8.96
N PHE A 76 5.12 7.90 -8.51
CA PHE A 76 6.03 8.78 -7.78
C PHE A 76 6.50 8.16 -6.47
N CYS A 77 5.60 7.51 -5.73
CA CYS A 77 5.95 6.79 -4.51
C CYS A 77 6.91 5.61 -4.78
N ILE A 78 6.68 4.87 -5.87
CA ILE A 78 7.58 3.79 -6.32
C ILE A 78 8.94 4.35 -6.75
N LEU A 79 8.97 5.48 -7.46
CA LEU A 79 10.22 6.12 -7.91
C LEU A 79 11.05 6.64 -6.73
N LEU A 80 10.41 7.30 -5.76
CA LEU A 80 11.07 7.73 -4.52
C LEU A 80 11.69 6.55 -3.79
N PHE A 81 10.98 5.43 -3.73
CA PHE A 81 11.45 4.22 -3.09
C PHE A 81 12.64 3.59 -3.82
N LEU A 82 12.57 3.48 -5.15
CA LEU A 82 13.68 2.97 -5.96
C LEU A 82 14.94 3.86 -5.85
N GLY A 83 14.76 5.18 -5.68
CA GLY A 83 15.85 6.13 -5.47
C GLY A 83 16.41 6.13 -4.03
N PHE A 84 15.57 5.91 -3.01
CA PHE A 84 15.98 5.96 -1.60
C PHE A 84 16.65 4.68 -1.10
N LEU A 85 16.28 3.51 -1.65
CA LEU A 85 16.89 2.22 -1.32
C LEU A 85 18.40 2.11 -1.54
N PRO A 86 18.96 2.54 -2.68
CA PRO A 86 20.40 2.51 -2.88
C PRO A 86 21.14 3.50 -1.95
N ASP A 87 20.49 4.58 -1.53
CA ASP A 87 21.08 5.59 -0.63
C ASP A 87 21.13 5.09 0.83
N ALA A 88 20.05 4.44 1.30
CA ALA A 88 20.05 3.73 2.58
C ALA A 88 21.10 2.61 2.63
N GLY A 89 21.39 1.97 1.49
CA GLY A 89 22.48 1.00 1.31
C GLY A 89 23.88 1.57 1.52
N ARG A 90 24.09 2.83 1.14
CA ARG A 90 25.40 3.51 1.18
C ARG A 90 25.71 4.06 2.57
N GLY A 91 24.72 4.50 3.33
CA GLY A 91 24.90 4.97 4.71
C GLY A 91 25.46 3.92 5.68
N MET A 92 25.27 2.62 5.38
CA MET A 92 25.85 1.51 6.17
C MET A 92 27.28 1.11 5.76
N MET A 93 27.81 1.63 4.66
CA MET A 93 29.22 1.43 4.26
C MET A 93 30.13 2.59 4.70
N GLU A 94 29.61 3.80 4.93
CA GLU A 94 30.38 4.96 5.42
C GLU A 94 30.55 4.98 6.97
N GLY A 95 29.87 4.07 7.69
CA GLY A 95 29.96 3.94 9.15
C GLY A 95 30.76 2.72 9.64
N ALA A 96 31.47 2.01 8.76
CA ALA A 96 32.30 0.83 9.07
C ALA A 96 33.79 1.10 8.81
#